data_AF-A0A9E4PVS6-F1
#
_entry.id   AF-A0A9E4PVS6-F1
#
_cell.length_a   1.000
_cell.length_b   1.000
_cell.length_c   1.000
_cell.angle_alpha   90.00
_cell.angle_beta   90.00
_cell.angle_gamma   90.00
#
_symmetry.space_group_name_H-M   'P 1'
#
loop_
_entity.id
_entity.type
_entity.pdbx_description
1 polymer ?
#
loop_
_entity_poly.entity_id
_entity_poly.type
_entity_poly.pdbx_seq_one_letter_code
_entity_poly.pdbx_strand_id
1 'polypeptide(L)'
;MQFGFYLPNNGPTARPDPLAEIARRGDSLGFHCMVVGDHILVPTAVNSPYPYTVGGEFPGGESGEYLEQLTLLSFLAGITTNIRLVPSVMIVP
;
A
#
# COMPACT_ATOMS: atom_id res chain seq x y z
N MET A 1 -4.61 14.45 -17.91
CA MET A 1 -4.54 14.19 -16.45
C MET A 1 -4.03 12.77 -16.25
N GLN A 2 -3.15 12.53 -15.28
CA GLN A 2 -2.60 11.21 -14.97
C GLN A 2 -3.29 10.67 -13.71
N PHE A 3 -3.66 9.39 -13.72
CA PHE A 3 -4.38 8.74 -12.63
C PHE A 3 -3.60 7.55 -12.09
N GLY A 4 -3.64 7.33 -10.78
CA GLY A 4 -3.05 6.19 -10.10
C GLY A 4 -3.91 5.72 -8.94
N PHE A 5 -3.49 4.65 -8.27
CA PHE A 5 -4.23 4.03 -7.18
C PHE A 5 -3.32 3.43 -6.11
N TYR A 6 -3.85 3.26 -4.89
CA TYR A 6 -3.17 2.57 -3.79
C TYR A 6 -3.34 1.05 -3.91
N LEU A 7 -2.27 0.29 -3.68
CA LEU A 7 -2.41 -1.14 -3.42
C LEU A 7 -2.69 -1.42 -1.94
N PRO A 8 -3.50 -2.45 -1.65
CA PRO A 8 -3.67 -2.91 -0.28
C PRO A 8 -2.38 -3.58 0.19
N ASN A 9 -1.71 -3.02 1.20
CA ASN A 9 -0.56 -3.63 1.85
C ASN A 9 -0.88 -4.13 3.27
N ASN A 10 -2.14 -4.05 3.71
CA ASN A 10 -2.66 -4.73 4.90
C ASN A 10 -4.03 -5.39 4.62
N GLY A 11 -4.49 -6.19 5.59
CA GLY A 11 -5.80 -6.82 5.54
C GLY A 11 -5.90 -8.02 4.57
N PRO A 12 -7.13 -8.52 4.33
CA PRO A 12 -7.36 -9.78 3.60
C PRO A 12 -6.85 -9.80 2.15
N THR A 13 -6.73 -8.63 1.52
CA THR A 13 -6.29 -8.47 0.13
C THR A 13 -4.78 -8.26 -0.01
N ALA A 14 -4.03 -8.09 1.09
CA ALA A 14 -2.57 -8.06 1.09
C ALA A 14 -1.98 -9.48 0.98
N ARG A 15 -2.35 -10.19 -0.09
CA ARG A 15 -1.92 -11.55 -0.41
C ARG A 15 -1.41 -11.60 -1.86
N PRO A 16 -0.50 -12.53 -2.21
CA PRO A 16 0.12 -12.56 -3.55
C PRO A 16 -0.88 -12.54 -4.71
N ASP A 17 -1.93 -13.37 -4.67
CA ASP A 17 -2.86 -13.50 -5.79
C ASP A 17 -3.75 -12.25 -5.99
N PRO A 18 -4.46 -11.73 -4.97
CA PRO A 18 -5.22 -10.49 -5.12
C PRO A 18 -4.36 -9.29 -5.53
N LEU A 19 -3.17 -9.14 -4.94
CA LEU A 19 -2.22 -8.10 -5.30
C LEU A 19 -1.83 -8.19 -6.78
N ALA A 20 -1.49 -9.39 -7.24
CA ALA A 20 -1.07 -9.61 -8.60
C ALA A 20 -2.21 -9.39 -9.61
N GLU A 21 -3.45 -9.71 -9.25
CA GLU A 21 -4.63 -9.41 -10.06
C GLU A 21 -4.83 -7.90 -10.21
N ILE A 22 -4.86 -7.15 -9.10
CA ILE A 22 -5.03 -5.69 -9.10
C ILE A 22 -3.88 -5.02 -9.88
N ALA A 23 -2.64 -5.42 -9.61
CA ALA A 23 -1.46 -4.83 -10.24
C ALA A 23 -1.43 -5.02 -11.76
N ARG A 24 -1.63 -6.26 -12.23
CA ARG A 24 -1.70 -6.56 -13.66
C ARG A 24 -2.87 -5.88 -14.34
N ARG A 25 -4.01 -5.77 -13.65
CA ARG A 25 -5.18 -5.09 -14.20
C ARG A 25 -4.91 -3.59 -14.34
N GLY A 26 -4.37 -2.94 -13.31
CA GLY A 26 -3.98 -1.53 -13.34
C GLY A 26 -2.97 -1.22 -14.44
N ASP A 27 -1.97 -2.09 -14.61
CA ASP A 27 -0.99 -2.01 -15.70
C ASP A 27 -1.65 -2.12 -17.08
N SER A 28 -2.49 -3.15 -17.28
CA SER A 28 -3.18 -3.37 -18.57
C SER A 28 -4.17 -2.27 -18.96
N LEU A 29 -4.75 -1.59 -17.95
CA LEU A 29 -5.69 -0.48 -18.15
C LEU A 29 -4.98 0.86 -18.39
N GLY A 30 -3.65 0.91 -18.29
CA GLY A 30 -2.87 2.11 -18.57
C GLY A 30 -2.91 3.17 -17.47
N PHE A 31 -3.12 2.77 -16.20
CA PHE A 31 -2.93 3.68 -15.08
C PHE A 31 -1.48 4.17 -15.02
N HIS A 32 -1.30 5.43 -14.62
CA HIS A 32 0.01 6.07 -14.64
C HIS A 32 0.96 5.49 -13.58
N CYS A 33 0.44 5.27 -12.37
CA CYS A 33 1.18 4.72 -11.26
C CYS A 33 0.29 3.89 -10.32
N MET A 34 0.94 3.04 -9.56
CA MET A 34 0.39 2.44 -8.36
C MET A 34 1.30 2.78 -7.18
N VAL A 35 0.70 2.99 -6.02
CA VAL A 35 1.41 3.49 -4.84
C VAL A 35 1.23 2.57 -3.64
N VAL A 36 2.26 2.51 -2.79
CA VAL A 36 2.27 1.70 -1.56
C VAL A 36 2.74 2.57 -0.40
N GLY A 37 2.02 2.54 0.73
CA GLY A 37 2.41 3.27 1.94
C GLY A 37 3.49 2.57 2.74
N ASP A 38 4.26 3.35 3.50
CA ASP A 38 5.33 2.83 4.35
C ASP A 38 4.82 2.55 5.76
N HIS A 39 4.40 1.31 6.01
CA HIS A 39 4.12 0.74 7.32
C HIS A 39 4.60 -0.71 7.31
N ILE A 40 5.12 -1.19 8.44
CA ILE A 40 5.44 -2.61 8.66
C ILE A 40 4.54 -3.17 9.77
N LEU A 41 4.33 -2.38 10.82
CA LEU A 41 3.44 -2.69 11.93
C LEU A 41 2.72 -1.44 12.44
N VAL A 42 1.59 -1.64 13.08
CA VAL A 42 0.90 -0.64 13.90
C VAL A 42 1.14 -0.98 15.37
N PRO A 43 1.63 -0.03 16.19
CA PRO A 43 1.80 -0.27 17.62
C PRO A 43 0.48 -0.65 18.29
N THR A 44 0.53 -1.57 19.26
CA THR A 44 -0.66 -2.00 20.03
C THR A 44 -1.23 -0.89 20.92
N ALA A 45 -0.44 0.15 21.20
CA ALA A 45 -0.86 1.33 21.93
C ALA A 45 -0.30 2.58 21.25
N VAL A 46 -1.20 3.48 20.85
CA VAL A 46 -0.87 4.78 20.22
C VAL A 46 -1.54 5.87 21.05
N ASN A 47 -0.73 6.71 21.72
CA ASN A 47 -1.25 7.77 22.61
C ASN A 47 -1.57 9.08 21.87
N SER A 48 -1.17 9.18 20.60
CA SER A 48 -1.43 10.35 19.74
C SER A 48 -2.70 10.13 18.91
N PRO A 49 -3.63 11.10 18.86
CA PRO A 49 -4.83 10.97 18.03
C PRO A 49 -4.47 11.01 16.54
N TYR A 50 -5.04 10.08 15.76
CA TYR A 50 -4.93 10.08 14.31
C TYR A 50 -5.75 11.23 13.71
N PRO A 51 -5.13 12.15 12.93
CA PRO A 51 -5.75 13.42 12.55
C PRO A 51 -6.89 13.29 11.53
N TYR A 52 -7.05 12.12 10.89
CA TYR A 52 -7.98 11.93 9.77
C TYR A 52 -9.20 11.07 10.11
N THR A 53 -9.41 10.75 11.40
CA THR A 53 -10.55 9.99 11.89
C THR A 53 -11.19 10.70 13.07
N VAL A 54 -12.52 10.79 13.10
CA VAL A 54 -13.27 11.50 14.16
C VAL A 54 -12.95 10.95 15.56
N GLY A 55 -12.78 9.62 15.68
CA GLY A 55 -12.42 8.97 16.95
C GLY A 55 -10.94 9.01 17.31
N GLY A 56 -10.07 9.53 16.44
CA GLY A 56 -8.61 9.53 16.65
C GLY A 56 -7.92 8.17 16.49
N GLU A 57 -8.65 7.13 16.09
CA GLU A 57 -8.15 5.77 15.88
C GLU A 57 -7.50 5.62 14.50
N PHE A 58 -6.32 4.99 14.41
CA PHE A 58 -5.73 4.69 13.11
C PHE A 58 -6.47 3.51 12.43
N PRO A 59 -7.01 3.67 11.20
CA PRO A 59 -7.78 2.61 10.54
C PRO A 59 -7.01 1.30 10.29
N GLY A 60 -5.68 1.35 10.29
CA GLY A 60 -4.82 0.19 10.06
C GLY A 60 -4.61 -0.74 11.25
N GLY A 61 -5.15 -0.40 12.43
CA GLY A 61 -4.86 -1.11 13.69
C GLY A 61 -5.43 -2.52 13.79
N GLU A 62 -6.52 -2.85 13.08
CA GLU A 62 -7.22 -4.14 13.25
C GLU A 62 -6.36 -5.37 12.90
N SER A 63 -5.54 -5.31 11.84
CA SER A 63 -4.57 -6.38 11.53
C SER A 63 -3.26 -6.20 12.26
N GLY A 64 -2.86 -4.96 12.52
CA GLY A 64 -1.54 -4.60 13.05
C GLY A 64 -0.37 -4.82 12.09
N GLU A 65 -0.49 -5.72 11.11
CA GLU A 65 0.58 -6.09 10.17
C GLU A 65 0.40 -5.49 8.78
N TYR A 66 1.54 -5.11 8.18
CA TYR A 66 1.64 -4.58 6.82
C TYR A 66 2.77 -5.28 6.05
N LEU A 67 2.59 -5.44 4.74
CA LEU A 67 3.67 -5.83 3.84
C LEU A 67 4.68 -4.68 3.74
N GLU A 68 5.97 -5.00 3.92
CA GLU A 68 7.06 -4.05 3.80
C GLU A 68 7.11 -3.44 2.39
N GLN A 69 7.22 -2.09 2.34
CA GLN A 69 7.01 -1.30 1.14
C GLN A 69 7.96 -1.68 -0.01
N LEU A 70 9.26 -1.78 0.25
CA LEU A 70 10.26 -2.05 -0.79
C LEU A 70 10.17 -3.46 -1.34
N THR A 71 9.91 -4.43 -0.48
CA THR A 71 9.73 -5.84 -0.85
C THR A 71 8.46 -6.00 -1.68
N LEU A 72 7.37 -5.33 -1.30
CA LEU A 72 6.13 -5.34 -2.08
C LEU A 72 6.32 -4.67 -3.45
N LEU A 73 6.92 -3.48 -3.50
CA LEU A 73 7.20 -2.83 -4.79
C LEU A 73 8.13 -3.68 -5.68
N SER A 74 9.11 -4.37 -5.10
CA SER A 74 10.00 -5.29 -5.83
C SER A 74 9.23 -6.48 -6.42
N PHE A 75 8.31 -7.08 -5.66
CA PHE A 75 7.42 -8.12 -6.17
C PHE A 75 6.57 -7.62 -7.34
N LEU A 76 5.95 -6.43 -7.19
CA LEU A 76 5.11 -5.82 -8.21
C LEU A 76 5.89 -5.50 -9.51
N ALA A 77 7.15 -5.09 -9.38
CA ALA A 77 8.04 -4.86 -10.51
C ALA A 77 8.29 -6.12 -11.35
N GLY A 78 8.31 -7.30 -10.70
CA GLY A 78 8.48 -8.57 -11.39
C GLY A 78 7.24 -9.05 -12.17
N ILE A 79 6.07 -8.45 -11.95
CA ILE A 79 4.79 -8.91 -12.51
C ILE A 79 4.02 -7.86 -13.31
N THR A 80 4.60 -6.67 -13.49
CA THR A 80 4.04 -5.56 -14.28
C THR A 80 5.08 -5.02 -15.26
N THR A 81 4.64 -4.32 -16.31
CA THR A 81 5.50 -3.90 -17.43
C THR A 81 5.57 -2.39 -17.62
N ASN A 82 4.46 -1.66 -17.54
CA ASN A 82 4.39 -0.25 -17.97
C ASN A 82 4.10 0.74 -16.84
N ILE A 83 3.29 0.32 -15.87
CA ILE A 83 2.86 1.14 -14.74
C ILE A 83 4.03 1.51 -13.83
N ARG A 84 4.04 2.76 -13.34
CA ARG A 84 5.07 3.22 -12.40
C ARG A 84 4.77 2.75 -10.99
N LEU A 85 5.81 2.35 -10.28
CA LEU A 85 5.76 1.92 -8.89
C LEU A 85 6.30 3.04 -8.00
N VAL A 86 5.51 3.50 -7.03
CA VAL A 86 5.85 4.71 -6.25
C VAL A 86 5.68 4.47 -4.74
N PRO A 87 6.74 4.65 -3.93
CA PRO A 87 6.62 4.80 -2.49
C PRO A 87 5.78 6.04 -2.12
N SER A 88 4.73 5.89 -1.30
CA SER A 88 3.82 7.00 -0.98
C SER A 88 3.34 6.97 0.48
N VAL A 89 4.03 7.63 1.40
CA VAL A 89 5.42 8.12 1.29
C VAL A 89 6.39 7.03 1.73
N MET A 90 7.69 7.28 1.58
CA MET A 90 8.73 6.55 2.32
C MET A 90 9.15 7.41 3.52
N ILE A 91 9.19 6.81 4.71
CA ILE A 91 9.63 7.47 5.93
C ILE A 91 11.14 7.25 6.08
N VAL A 92 11.90 8.31 5.81
CA VAL A 92 13.36 8.33 6.03
C VAL A 92 13.68 8.81 7.46
N PRO A 93 14.81 8.38 8.06
CA PRO A 93 15.26 8.84 9.37
C PRO A 93 15.54 10.34 9.47
#